data_AF-A0A368HA64-F1
#
_entry.id   AF-A0A368HA64-F1
#
_cell.length_a   1.000
_cell.length_b   1.000
_cell.length_c   1.000
_cell.angle_alpha   90.00
_cell.angle_beta   90.00
_cell.angle_gamma   90.00
#
_symmetry.space_group_name_H-M   'P 1'
#
loop_
_entity.id
_entity.type
_entity.pdbx_description
1 polymer ?
#
loop_
_entity_poly.entity_id
_entity_poly.type
_entity_poly.pdbx_seq_one_letter_code
_entity_poly.pdbx_strand_id
1 'polypeptide(L)'
;MMKPESILVFFGINISEYSVGSISSILKTGLNVSKITVHNFDFCELENDLALIELSQSISEDRSTPICMPADDLQLHHVLYASGFGKDPAVPVTPDNPNRYRGQQVVAQRLYGEDETSHKIMTSTFAKGILFVRR
;
A
#
# COMPACT_ATOMS: atom_id res chain seq x y z
N MET A 1 9.28 -17.90 8.77
CA MET A 1 9.01 -16.48 9.09
C MET A 1 10.19 -15.64 8.61
N MET A 2 9.96 -14.55 7.88
CA MET A 2 11.04 -13.63 7.48
C MET A 2 11.65 -12.98 8.72
N LYS A 3 12.96 -12.71 8.68
CA LYS A 3 13.64 -11.99 9.76
C LYS A 3 13.48 -10.48 9.55
N PRO A 4 13.26 -9.68 10.61
CA PRO A 4 13.19 -8.22 10.51
C PRO A 4 14.32 -7.60 9.67
N GLU A 5 15.55 -8.09 9.87
CA GLU A 5 16.77 -7.62 9.21
C GLU A 5 16.80 -7.83 7.68
N SER A 6 15.89 -8.66 7.15
CA SER A 6 15.75 -8.88 5.70
C SER A 6 14.75 -7.94 5.03
N ILE A 7 14.11 -7.05 5.79
CA ILE A 7 13.06 -6.15 5.31
C ILE A 7 13.51 -4.69 5.43
N LEU A 8 13.27 -3.93 4.35
CA LEU A 8 13.39 -2.49 4.31
C LEU A 8 12.03 -1.88 4.00
N VAL A 9 11.65 -0.83 4.75
CA VAL A 9 10.42 -0.08 4.52
C VAL A 9 10.75 1.30 3.96
N PHE A 10 9.97 1.75 3.00
CA PHE A 10 10.18 3.04 2.34
C PHE A 10 8.93 3.91 2.45
N PHE A 11 9.14 5.21 2.66
CA PHE A 11 8.08 6.21 2.82
C PHE A 11 8.25 7.33 1.81
N GLY A 12 7.14 7.96 1.41
CA GLY A 12 7.16 9.14 0.53
C GLY A 12 7.68 8.90 -0.88
N ILE A 13 7.74 7.65 -1.36
CA ILE A 13 8.26 7.37 -2.71
C ILE A 13 7.26 7.83 -3.76
N ASN A 14 7.74 8.60 -4.74
CA ASN A 14 7.08 8.80 -6.02
C ASN A 14 7.88 8.09 -7.14
N ILE A 15 7.32 7.02 -7.69
CA ILE A 15 8.00 6.14 -8.67
C ILE A 15 8.06 6.76 -10.08
N SER A 16 7.48 7.96 -10.31
CA SER A 16 7.71 8.68 -11.58
C SER A 16 9.18 9.06 -11.82
N GLU A 17 10.05 8.97 -10.80
CA GLU A 17 11.47 9.35 -10.85
C GLU A 17 12.43 8.14 -11.04
N TYR A 18 11.99 7.06 -11.69
CA TYR A 18 12.80 5.87 -11.99
C TYR A 18 13.85 6.08 -13.11
N SER A 19 14.50 7.26 -13.15
CA SER A 19 15.69 7.49 -13.97
C SER A 19 16.91 6.91 -13.23
N VAL A 20 17.78 6.22 -13.95
CA VAL A 20 18.84 5.28 -13.47
C VAL A 20 19.88 5.88 -12.46
N GLY A 21 19.80 7.16 -12.09
CA GLY A 21 20.59 7.78 -11.01
C GLY A 21 19.86 7.94 -9.66
N SER A 22 18.52 7.86 -9.63
CA SER A 22 17.69 8.17 -8.46
C SER A 22 17.53 7.00 -7.47
N ILE A 23 17.80 5.77 -7.92
CA ILE A 23 17.68 4.54 -7.11
C ILE A 23 18.55 4.59 -5.85
N SER A 24 19.75 5.19 -5.92
CA SER A 24 20.62 5.32 -4.75
C SER A 24 20.05 6.25 -3.67
N SER A 25 19.25 7.26 -4.06
CA SER A 25 18.60 8.18 -3.12
C SER A 25 17.37 7.56 -2.46
N ILE A 26 16.62 6.75 -3.22
CA ILE A 26 15.48 5.97 -2.72
C ILE A 26 15.96 4.88 -1.75
N LEU A 27 17.02 4.15 -2.12
CA LEU A 27 17.64 3.13 -1.26
C LEU A 27 18.25 3.73 0.02
N LYS A 28 18.81 4.95 -0.04
CA LYS A 28 19.26 5.69 1.15
C LYS A 28 18.15 6.09 2.11
N THR A 29 16.89 6.01 1.67
CA THR A 29 15.70 6.37 2.48
C THR A 29 15.00 5.12 3.04
N GLY A 30 15.52 3.92 2.76
CA GLY A 30 15.03 2.69 3.35
C GLY A 30 15.27 2.66 4.87
N LEU A 31 14.24 2.30 5.62
CA LEU A 31 14.28 2.16 7.07
C LEU A 31 14.34 0.68 7.44
N ASN A 32 15.21 0.36 8.39
CA ASN A 32 15.32 -0.97 8.94
C ASN A 32 14.13 -1.30 9.83
N VAL A 33 13.78 -2.58 9.87
CA VAL A 33 12.71 -3.12 10.74
C VAL A 33 13.34 -3.67 12.02
N SER A 34 12.80 -3.29 13.17
CA SER A 34 13.20 -3.83 14.47
C SER A 34 12.43 -5.10 14.82
N LYS A 35 11.12 -5.14 14.53
CA LYS A 35 10.24 -6.24 14.92
C LYS A 35 9.08 -6.41 13.93
N ILE A 36 8.67 -7.67 13.76
CA ILE A 36 7.46 -8.04 13.01
C ILE A 36 6.56 -8.81 13.98
N THR A 37 5.35 -8.31 14.18
CA THR A 37 4.30 -8.98 14.97
C THR A 37 3.20 -9.38 14.02
N VAL A 38 3.05 -10.68 13.77
CA VAL A 38 1.95 -11.22 12.96
C VAL A 38 0.77 -11.49 13.88
N HIS A 39 -0.46 -11.18 13.45
CA HIS A 39 -1.65 -11.58 14.17
C HIS A 39 -1.81 -13.12 14.19
N ASN A 40 -2.83 -13.64 14.86
CA ASN A 40 -3.22 -15.05 14.76
C ASN A 40 -3.82 -15.37 13.37
N PHE A 41 -2.97 -15.30 12.35
CA PHE A 41 -3.30 -15.48 10.94
C PHE A 41 -3.61 -16.94 10.64
N ASP A 42 -4.79 -17.19 10.06
CA ASP A 42 -5.14 -18.48 9.50
C ASP A 42 -4.88 -18.46 7.99
N PHE A 43 -3.91 -19.26 7.54
CA PHE A 43 -3.57 -19.33 6.13
C PHE A 43 -4.65 -20.00 5.27
N CYS A 44 -5.44 -20.92 5.84
CA CYS A 44 -6.47 -21.65 5.11
C CYS A 44 -7.69 -20.76 4.85
N GLU A 45 -8.14 -20.05 5.88
CA GLU A 45 -9.34 -19.20 5.81
C GLU A 45 -9.03 -17.75 5.46
N LEU A 46 -7.74 -17.37 5.43
CA LEU A 46 -7.25 -16.00 5.28
C LEU A 46 -7.79 -15.06 6.37
N GLU A 47 -8.14 -15.61 7.53
CA GLU A 47 -8.60 -14.85 8.67
C GLU A 47 -7.44 -14.15 9.37
N ASN A 48 -7.71 -12.94 9.84
CA ASN A 48 -6.73 -12.10 10.53
C ASN A 48 -5.43 -11.88 9.74
N ASP A 49 -5.53 -11.64 8.43
CA ASP A 49 -4.40 -11.26 7.58
C ASP A 49 -3.94 -9.82 7.91
N LEU A 50 -3.28 -9.69 9.05
CA LEU A 50 -2.79 -8.43 9.61
C LEU A 50 -1.44 -8.65 10.29
N ALA A 51 -0.52 -7.72 10.08
CA ALA A 51 0.76 -7.68 10.76
C ALA A 51 1.18 -6.24 11.08
N LEU A 52 1.95 -6.09 12.16
CA LEU A 52 2.59 -4.84 12.54
C LEU A 52 4.09 -4.93 12.29
N ILE A 53 4.63 -3.91 11.62
CA ILE A 53 6.06 -3.75 11.37
C ILE A 53 6.55 -2.57 12.19
N GLU A 54 7.40 -2.84 13.17
CA GLU A 54 8.04 -1.82 13.99
C GLU A 54 9.36 -1.42 13.33
N LEU A 55 9.57 -0.10 13.16
CA LEU A 55 10.79 0.44 12.57
C LEU A 55 11.88 0.58 13.64
N SER A 56 13.14 0.46 13.24
CA SER A 56 14.28 0.66 14.15
C SER A 56 14.46 2.11 14.61
N GLN A 57 13.78 3.06 13.95
CA GLN A 57 13.83 4.48 14.26
C GLN A 57 12.51 5.15 13.89
N SER A 58 12.16 6.22 14.62
CA SER A 58 11.00 7.06 14.31
C SER A 58 11.20 7.86 13.02
N ILE A 59 10.10 8.20 12.37
CA ILE A 59 10.06 9.05 11.19
C ILE A 59 9.65 10.46 11.61
N SER A 60 10.34 11.46 11.09
CA SER A 60 9.99 12.87 11.30
C SER A 60 8.74 13.26 10.50
N GLU A 61 7.89 14.12 11.07
CA GLU A 61 6.59 14.51 10.49
C GLU A 61 6.70 15.23 9.14
N ASP A 62 7.84 15.87 8.87
CA ASP A 62 8.16 16.49 7.57
C ASP A 62 8.31 15.47 6.43
N ARG A 63 8.58 14.21 6.75
CA ARG A 63 8.80 13.14 5.78
C ARG A 63 7.56 12.29 5.51
N SER A 64 6.72 12.09 6.52
CA SER A 64 5.53 11.26 6.41
C SER A 64 4.54 11.58 7.52
N THR A 65 3.26 11.55 7.17
CA THR A 65 2.15 11.66 8.12
C THR A 65 1.47 10.30 8.26
N PRO A 66 1.18 9.82 9.48
CA PRO A 66 0.45 8.58 9.69
C PRO A 66 -1.01 8.70 9.23
N ILE A 67 -1.62 7.57 8.90
CA ILE A 67 -3.08 7.49 8.69
C ILE A 67 -3.80 7.30 10.03
N CYS A 68 -5.05 7.77 10.12
CA CYS A 68 -5.88 7.55 11.29
C CYS A 68 -6.30 6.07 11.40
N MET A 69 -6.33 5.55 12.63
CA MET A 69 -6.97 4.27 12.93
C MET A 69 -8.50 4.48 12.91
N PRO A 70 -9.29 3.55 12.34
CA PRO A 70 -10.74 3.63 12.43
C PRO A 70 -11.19 3.52 13.89
N ALA A 71 -12.26 4.23 14.23
CA ALA A 71 -12.98 4.01 15.48
C ALA A 71 -13.84 2.75 15.37
N ASP A 72 -14.23 2.20 16.51
CA ASP A 72 -15.28 1.17 16.56
C ASP A 72 -16.55 1.70 15.89
N ASP A 73 -17.21 0.84 15.11
CA ASP A 73 -18.43 1.14 14.36
C ASP A 73 -18.30 2.35 13.39
N LEU A 74 -17.09 2.61 12.87
CA LEU A 74 -16.87 3.66 11.88
C LEU A 74 -17.75 3.43 10.64
N GLN A 75 -18.67 4.36 10.39
CA GLN A 75 -19.50 4.33 9.18
C GLN A 75 -18.65 4.57 7.93
N LEU A 76 -18.72 3.63 6.99
CA LEU A 76 -17.99 3.73 5.73
C LEU A 76 -18.61 4.78 4.81
N HIS A 77 -17.75 5.55 4.13
CA HIS A 77 -18.20 6.45 3.08
C HIS A 77 -18.65 5.68 1.82
N HIS A 78 -19.60 6.25 1.07
CA HIS A 78 -20.05 5.69 -0.21
C HIS A 78 -18.94 5.56 -1.26
N VAL A 79 -17.86 6.33 -1.12
CA VAL A 79 -16.68 6.26 -1.97
C VAL A 79 -15.46 5.99 -1.09
N LEU A 80 -14.74 4.92 -1.44
CA LEU A 80 -13.50 4.50 -0.80
C LEU A 80 -12.34 4.63 -1.81
N TYR A 81 -11.12 4.76 -1.31
CA TYR A 81 -9.93 4.91 -2.14
C TYR A 81 -8.90 3.85 -1.78
N ALA A 82 -8.35 3.20 -2.80
CA ALA A 82 -7.21 2.32 -2.65
C ALA A 82 -6.06 2.85 -3.51
N SER A 83 -4.84 2.84 -2.95
CA SER A 83 -3.64 3.29 -3.64
C SER A 83 -2.58 2.20 -3.68
N GLY A 84 -1.84 2.09 -4.78
CA GLY A 84 -0.74 1.15 -4.88
C GLY A 84 -0.02 1.14 -6.22
N PHE A 85 1.01 0.30 -6.30
CA PHE A 85 1.84 0.08 -7.50
C PHE A 85 1.49 -1.21 -8.24
N GLY A 86 0.25 -1.68 -8.07
CA GLY A 86 -0.20 -2.99 -8.54
C GLY A 86 0.07 -3.21 -10.03
N LYS A 87 0.25 -4.49 -10.39
CA LYS A 87 0.36 -4.93 -11.78
C LYS A 87 -1.03 -5.02 -12.39
N ASP A 88 -1.26 -4.34 -13.50
CA ASP A 88 -2.51 -4.47 -14.24
C ASP A 88 -2.34 -5.53 -15.35
N PRO A 89 -2.96 -6.72 -15.22
CA PRO A 89 -2.80 -7.79 -16.19
C PRO A 89 -3.42 -7.46 -17.56
N ALA A 90 -4.36 -6.50 -17.63
CA ALA A 90 -4.98 -6.07 -18.88
C ALA A 90 -4.05 -5.18 -19.75
N VAL A 91 -2.90 -4.76 -19.21
CA VAL A 91 -1.90 -3.98 -19.96
C VAL A 91 -1.06 -4.91 -20.82
N PRO A 92 -0.96 -4.66 -22.14
CA PRO A 92 -0.06 -5.41 -23.01
C PRO A 92 1.40 -5.26 -22.57
N VAL A 93 2.18 -6.32 -22.71
CA VAL A 93 3.64 -6.23 -22.63
C VAL A 93 4.13 -5.63 -23.93
N THR A 94 4.82 -4.49 -23.84
CA THR A 94 5.47 -3.86 -24.99
C THR A 94 6.96 -3.71 -24.70
N PRO A 95 7.82 -3.52 -25.73
CA PRO A 95 9.23 -3.21 -25.51
C PRO A 95 9.45 -2.01 -24.57
N ASP A 96 8.55 -1.02 -24.63
CA ASP A 96 8.60 0.20 -23.79
C ASP A 96 8.02 -0.02 -22.37
N ASN A 97 7.25 -1.09 -22.14
CA ASN A 97 6.70 -1.42 -20.83
C ASN A 97 6.73 -2.95 -20.58
N PRO A 98 7.90 -3.54 -20.34
CA PRO A 98 8.06 -4.99 -20.21
C PRO A 98 7.40 -5.56 -18.95
N ASN A 99 7.22 -4.74 -17.91
CA ASN A 99 6.84 -5.22 -16.58
C ASN A 99 5.37 -4.93 -16.20
N ARG A 100 4.60 -4.26 -17.07
CA ARG A 100 3.18 -3.88 -16.85
C ARG A 100 2.95 -3.04 -15.58
N TYR A 101 3.99 -2.40 -15.04
CA TYR A 101 3.82 -1.44 -13.96
C TYR A 101 3.33 -0.13 -14.55
N ARG A 102 2.35 0.50 -13.87
CA ARG A 102 1.82 1.81 -14.28
C ARG A 102 2.18 2.92 -13.29
N GLY A 103 3.19 2.70 -12.45
CA GLY A 103 3.51 3.59 -11.33
C GLY A 103 2.42 3.58 -10.25
N GLN A 104 2.45 4.56 -9.36
CA GLN A 104 1.45 4.69 -8.31
C GLN A 104 0.12 5.08 -8.92
N GLN A 105 -0.94 4.36 -8.55
CA GLN A 105 -2.30 4.73 -8.91
C GLN A 105 -3.18 4.84 -7.67
N VAL A 106 -4.25 5.62 -7.82
CA VAL A 106 -5.38 5.62 -6.90
C VAL A 106 -6.61 5.17 -7.67
N VAL A 107 -7.35 4.23 -7.10
CA VAL A 107 -8.64 3.79 -7.62
C VAL A 107 -9.74 4.25 -6.67
N ALA A 108 -10.83 4.77 -7.23
CA ALA A 108 -12.03 5.10 -6.50
C ALA A 108 -13.00 3.92 -6.58
N GLN A 109 -13.50 3.52 -5.42
CA GLN A 109 -14.36 2.36 -5.22
C GLN A 109 -15.70 2.84 -4.67
N ARG A 110 -16.79 2.37 -5.27
CA ARG A 110 -18.15 2.60 -4.76
C ARG A 110 -18.47 1.50 -3.76
N LEU A 111 -18.93 1.89 -2.57
CA LEU A 111 -19.45 0.97 -1.55
C LEU A 111 -20.81 0.41 -1.98
N TYR A 112 -20.97 -0.91 -1.88
CA TYR A 112 -22.25 -1.61 -2.12
C TYR A 112 -22.87 -2.15 -0.84
N GLY A 113 -22.04 -2.51 0.14
CA GLY A 113 -22.49 -3.01 1.42
C GLY A 113 -21.36 -3.64 2.23
N GLU A 114 -21.73 -4.08 3.41
CA GLU A 114 -20.86 -4.75 4.38
C GLU A 114 -21.48 -6.11 4.67
N ASP A 115 -20.69 -7.17 4.58
CA ASP A 115 -21.05 -8.50 5.05
C ASP A 115 -20.53 -8.65 6.48
N GLU A 116 -21.42 -8.45 7.45
CA GLU A 116 -21.10 -8.54 8.87
C GLU A 116 -20.65 -9.94 9.28
N THR A 117 -21.13 -10.99 8.60
CA THR A 117 -20.81 -12.39 8.96
C THR A 117 -19.38 -12.74 8.58
N SER A 118 -18.93 -12.27 7.42
CA SER A 118 -17.56 -12.53 6.95
C SER A 118 -16.59 -11.36 7.14
N HIS A 119 -17.05 -10.28 7.77
CA HIS A 119 -16.31 -9.02 7.97
C HIS A 119 -15.73 -8.46 6.67
N LYS A 120 -16.52 -8.46 5.58
CA LYS A 120 -16.09 -8.02 4.24
C LYS A 120 -16.81 -6.76 3.79
N ILE A 121 -16.04 -5.85 3.18
CA ILE A 121 -16.57 -4.65 2.53
C ILE A 121 -16.71 -4.92 1.03
N MET A 122 -17.93 -4.84 0.52
CA MET A 122 -18.22 -5.05 -0.90
C MET A 122 -18.12 -3.73 -1.66
N THR A 123 -17.25 -3.70 -2.67
CA THR A 123 -17.02 -2.49 -3.48
C THR A 123 -16.91 -2.79 -4.98
N SER A 124 -17.11 -1.77 -5.82
CA SER A 124 -16.74 -1.83 -7.24
C SER A 124 -15.92 -0.61 -7.65
N THR A 125 -14.86 -0.84 -8.42
CA THR A 125 -14.02 0.23 -8.95
C THR A 125 -14.75 0.97 -10.07
N PHE A 126 -14.88 2.29 -9.98
CA PHE A 126 -15.56 3.10 -11.01
C PHE A 126 -14.68 4.20 -11.61
N ALA A 127 -13.56 4.55 -10.98
CA ALA A 127 -12.60 5.49 -11.54
C ALA A 127 -11.16 5.10 -11.16
N LYS A 128 -10.22 5.46 -12.03
CA LYS A 128 -8.77 5.29 -11.83
C LYS A 128 -8.07 6.61 -12.14
N GLY A 129 -7.15 7.03 -11.28
CA GLY A 129 -6.35 8.23 -11.47
C GLY A 129 -4.87 7.95 -11.27
N ILE A 130 -4.03 8.75 -11.93
CA ILE A 130 -2.59 8.82 -11.64
C ILE A 130 -2.42 9.86 -10.55
N LEU A 131 -1.75 9.49 -9.45
CA LEU A 131 -1.47 10.45 -8.38
C LEU A 131 -0.35 11.39 -8.84
N PHE A 132 -0.70 12.62 -9.24
CA PHE A 132 0.28 13.70 -9.35
C PHE A 132 0.35 14.42 -8.01
N VAL A 133 1.38 14.14 -7.22
CA VAL A 133 1.68 14.98 -6.04
C VAL A 133 2.14 16.33 -6.58
N ARG A 134 1.29 17.35 -6.52
CA ARG A 134 1.72 18.74 -6.73
C ARG A 134 2.55 19.13 -5.51
N ARG A 135 3.83 19.43 -5.74
CA ARG A 135 4.71 20.07 -4.76
C ARG A 135 4.24 21.51 -4.50
#